data_AF-A0A968D8I5-F1
#
_entry.id   AF-A0A968D8I5-F1
#
_cell.length_a   1.000
_cell.length_b   1.000
_cell.length_c   1.000
_cell.angle_alpha   90.00
_cell.angle_beta   90.00
_cell.angle_gamma   90.00
#
_symmetry.space_group_name_H-M   'P 1'
#
loop_
_entity.id
_entity.type
_entity.pdbx_description
1 polymer ?
#
loop_
_entity_poly.entity_id
_entity_poly.type
_entity_poly.pdbx_seq_one_letter_code
_entity_poly.pdbx_strand_id
1 'polypeptide(L)'
;FSLYQARVAEIERQKAEQVNTFLQEMLASPNPYEDGLEVRVIDILDRTADRIESELNNQPAVEASVRHTLGVTYRELGDIEKAESQLKKALDLKNELFT
;
A
#
# COMPACT_ATOMS: atom_id res chain seq x y z
N PHE A 1 -19.76 25.88 -6.17
CA PHE A 1 -19.90 24.63 -5.40
C PHE A 1 -19.61 23.38 -6.24
N SER A 2 -20.12 23.24 -7.47
CA SER A 2 -19.88 22.04 -8.32
C SER A 2 -18.41 21.82 -8.72
N LEU A 3 -17.66 22.87 -9.06
CA LEU A 3 -16.24 22.74 -9.47
C LEU A 3 -15.33 22.25 -8.34
N TYR A 4 -15.60 22.64 -7.10
CA TYR A 4 -14.87 22.15 -5.92
C TYR A 4 -15.15 20.66 -5.69
N GLN A 5 -16.43 20.28 -5.70
CA GLN A 5 -16.84 18.88 -5.56
C GLN A 5 -16.29 18.00 -6.68
N ALA A 6 -16.28 18.49 -7.93
CA ALA A 6 -15.68 17.79 -9.07
C ALA A 6 -14.17 17.59 -8.89
N ARG A 7 -13.45 18.60 -8.40
CA ARG A 7 -12.01 18.51 -8.13
C ARG A 7 -11.69 17.51 -7.02
N VAL A 8 -12.44 17.54 -5.92
CA VAL A 8 -12.27 16.58 -4.82
C VAL A 8 -12.57 15.16 -5.29
N ALA A 9 -13.67 14.96 -6.02
CA ALA A 9 -14.03 13.66 -6.58
C ALA A 9 -12.95 13.12 -7.53
N GLU A 10 -12.34 13.98 -8.35
CA GLU A 10 -11.27 13.60 -9.26
C GLU A 10 -9.99 13.19 -8.51
N ILE A 11 -9.62 13.92 -7.44
CA ILE A 11 -8.47 13.58 -6.61
C ILE A 11 -8.67 12.23 -5.90
N GLU A 12 -9.84 12.00 -5.30
CA GLU A 12 -10.15 10.73 -4.65
C GLU A 12 -10.20 9.57 -5.64
N ARG A 13 -10.72 9.81 -6.86
CA ARG A 13 -10.69 8.83 -7.95
C ARG A 13 -9.25 8.45 -8.33
N GLN A 14 -8.40 9.44 -8.59
CA GLN A 14 -6.99 9.21 -8.94
C GLN A 14 -6.26 8.44 -7.84
N LYS A 15 -6.49 8.79 -6.58
CA LYS A 15 -5.93 8.07 -5.43
C LYS A 15 -6.37 6.60 -5.41
N ALA A 16 -7.67 6.34 -5.58
CA ALA A 16 -8.21 4.99 -5.61
C ALA A 16 -7.63 4.17 -6.77
N GLU A 17 -7.47 4.78 -7.95
CA GLU A 17 -6.85 4.16 -9.13
C GLU A 17 -5.38 3.81 -8.89
N GLN A 18 -4.63 4.69 -8.25
CA GLN A 18 -3.24 4.40 -7.93
C GLN A 18 -3.09 3.27 -6.90
N VAL A 19 -3.92 3.28 -5.85
CA VAL A 19 -3.95 2.18 -4.87
C VAL A 19 -4.27 0.85 -5.57
N ASN A 20 -5.28 0.85 -6.44
CA ASN A 20 -5.67 -0.37 -7.17
C ASN A 20 -4.54 -0.85 -8.09
N THR A 21 -3.92 0.05 -8.86
CA THR A 21 -2.78 -0.26 -9.73
C THR A 21 -1.65 -0.90 -8.93
N PHE A 22 -1.28 -0.31 -7.79
CA PHE A 22 -0.20 -0.82 -6.96
C PHE A 22 -0.51 -2.22 -6.39
N LEU A 23 -1.74 -2.46 -5.94
CA LEU A 23 -2.16 -3.77 -5.43
C LEU A 23 -2.19 -4.82 -6.54
N GLN A 24 -2.58 -4.45 -7.76
CA GLN A 24 -2.52 -5.33 -8.93
C GLN A 24 -1.07 -5.71 -9.26
N GLU A 25 -0.16 -4.74 -9.29
CA GLU A 25 1.27 -4.98 -9.50
C GLU A 25 1.88 -5.87 -8.40
N MET A 26 1.49 -5.66 -7.14
CA MET A 26 1.87 -6.54 -6.03
C MET A 26 1.41 -7.98 -6.27
N LEU A 27 0.14 -8.20 -6.61
CA LEU A 27 -0.41 -9.55 -6.80
C LEU A 27 0.14 -10.23 -8.06
N ALA A 28 0.56 -9.45 -9.05
CA ALA A 28 1.21 -9.92 -10.27
C ALA A 28 2.73 -10.10 -10.12
N SER A 29 3.32 -9.73 -8.98
CA SER A 29 4.76 -9.79 -8.75
C SER A 29 5.39 -11.19 -8.66
N PRO A 30 4.68 -12.28 -8.29
CA PRO A 30 5.28 -13.61 -8.28
C PRO A 30 5.84 -14.02 -9.65
N ASN A 31 7.07 -14.52 -9.65
CA ASN A 31 7.77 -14.95 -10.85
C ASN A 31 7.98 -16.47 -10.81
N PRO A 32 7.27 -17.28 -11.61
CA PRO A 32 7.34 -18.74 -11.53
C PRO A 32 8.72 -19.32 -11.87
N TYR A 33 9.60 -18.57 -12.53
CA TYR A 33 10.97 -18.98 -12.82
C TYR A 33 11.90 -18.84 -11.60
N GLU A 34 11.57 -17.96 -10.64
CA GLU A 34 12.35 -17.70 -9.43
C GLU A 34 11.66 -18.25 -8.17
N ASP A 35 10.35 -18.02 -8.06
CA ASP A 35 9.52 -18.36 -6.90
C ASP A 35 8.91 -19.78 -7.01
N GLY A 36 8.86 -20.36 -8.21
CA GLY A 36 8.09 -21.58 -8.47
C GLY A 36 6.57 -21.34 -8.49
N LEU A 37 5.79 -22.43 -8.49
CA LEU A 37 4.32 -22.37 -8.54
C LEU A 37 3.67 -22.15 -7.17
N GLU A 38 4.41 -22.39 -6.09
CA GLU A 38 3.93 -22.23 -4.72
C GLU A 38 4.64 -21.03 -4.08
N VAL A 39 3.96 -19.88 -4.08
CA VAL A 39 4.42 -18.67 -3.40
C VAL A 39 3.56 -18.41 -2.17
N ARG A 40 4.18 -18.07 -1.04
CA ARG A 40 3.42 -17.68 0.15
C ARG A 40 3.07 -16.20 0.06
N VAL A 41 1.87 -15.85 0.54
CA VAL A 41 1.41 -14.47 0.57
C VAL A 41 2.38 -13.57 1.37
N ILE A 42 2.99 -14.09 2.43
CA ILE A 42 3.97 -13.35 3.24
C ILE A 42 5.22 -12.94 2.44
N ASP A 43 5.65 -13.76 1.48
CA ASP A 43 6.81 -13.45 0.65
C ASP A 43 6.52 -12.30 -0.34
N ILE A 44 5.25 -12.17 -0.76
CA ILE A 44 4.78 -11.07 -1.60
C ILE A 44 4.65 -9.78 -0.78
N LEU A 45 4.13 -9.89 0.45
CA LEU A 45 4.03 -8.77 1.38
C LEU A 45 5.42 -8.20 1.70
N ASP A 46 6.41 -9.05 1.99
CA ASP A 46 7.78 -8.65 2.33
C ASP A 46 8.45 -7.91 1.16
N ARG A 47 8.41 -8.49 -0.04
CA ARG A 47 8.91 -7.82 -1.26
C ARG A 47 8.23 -6.47 -1.51
N THR A 48 6.93 -6.39 -1.22
CA THR A 48 6.18 -5.15 -1.38
C THR A 48 6.57 -4.12 -0.32
N ALA A 49 6.75 -4.53 0.93
CA ALA A 49 7.19 -3.67 2.02
C ALA A 49 8.52 -2.96 1.70
N ASP A 50 9.44 -3.66 1.02
CA ASP A 50 10.77 -3.16 0.67
C ASP A 50 10.75 -2.09 -0.43
N ARG A 51 9.78 -2.13 -1.36
CA ARG A 51 9.68 -1.20 -2.51
C ARG A 51 8.70 -0.04 -2.31
N ILE A 52 7.79 -0.13 -1.32
CA ILE A 52 6.76 0.90 -1.10
C ILE A 52 7.36 2.31 -1.00
N GLU A 53 8.44 2.47 -0.22
CA GLU A 53 9.00 3.79 0.03
C GLU A 53 9.63 4.40 -1.23
N SER A 54 10.30 3.61 -2.05
CA SER A 54 10.91 4.11 -3.29
C SER A 54 9.89 4.39 -4.38
N GLU A 55 8.81 3.60 -4.46
CA GLU A 55 7.81 3.71 -5.53
C GLU A 55 6.67 4.70 -5.22
N LEU A 56 6.38 4.93 -3.94
CA LEU A 56 5.26 5.77 -3.50
C LEU A 56 5.68 7.03 -2.74
N ASN A 57 6.97 7.36 -2.67
CA ASN A 57 7.49 8.57 -2.00
C ASN A 57 6.78 9.89 -2.37
N ASN A 58 6.35 10.02 -3.63
CA ASN A 58 5.66 11.21 -4.12
C ASN A 58 4.13 11.14 -3.97
N GLN A 59 3.63 10.06 -3.35
CA GLN A 59 2.21 9.73 -3.22
C GLN A 59 1.86 9.32 -1.78
N PRO A 60 2.11 10.18 -0.77
CA PRO A 60 1.96 9.84 0.66
C PRO A 60 0.57 9.29 1.03
N ALA A 61 -0.49 9.79 0.38
CA ALA A 61 -1.85 9.31 0.61
C ALA A 61 -2.09 7.88 0.07
N VAL A 62 -1.41 7.50 -1.00
CA VAL A 62 -1.44 6.14 -1.58
C VAL A 62 -0.58 5.22 -0.72
N GLU A 63 0.63 5.66 -0.38
CA GLU A 63 1.55 4.94 0.51
C GLU A 63 0.88 4.57 1.83
N ALA A 64 0.23 5.53 2.49
CA ALA A 64 -0.46 5.29 3.74
C ALA A 64 -1.57 4.23 3.62
N SER A 65 -2.34 4.24 2.52
CA SER A 65 -3.38 3.23 2.26
C SER A 65 -2.78 1.84 2.05
N VAL A 66 -1.72 1.74 1.25
CA VAL A 66 -1.03 0.47 0.96
C VAL A 66 -0.39 -0.10 2.24
N ARG A 67 0.34 0.72 2.99
CA ARG A 67 0.96 0.32 4.27
C ARG A 67 -0.08 -0.14 5.28
N HIS A 68 -1.24 0.53 5.34
CA HIS A 68 -2.34 0.08 6.19
C HIS A 68 -2.82 -1.33 5.81
N THR A 69 -3.00 -1.61 4.52
CA THR A 69 -3.38 -2.95 4.04
C THR A 69 -2.34 -4.00 4.43
N LEU A 70 -1.04 -3.75 4.17
CA LEU A 70 0.04 -4.65 4.57
C LEU A 70 0.02 -4.91 6.08
N GLY A 71 -0.09 -3.85 6.88
CA GLY A 71 -0.08 -3.95 8.33
C GLY A 71 -1.23 -4.78 8.88
N VAL A 72 -2.44 -4.63 8.32
CA VAL A 72 -3.59 -5.49 8.64
C VAL A 72 -3.29 -6.93 8.26
N THR A 73 -2.79 -7.20 7.06
CA THR A 73 -2.53 -8.57 6.61
C THR A 73 -1.44 -9.26 7.43
N TYR A 74 -0.32 -8.57 7.76
CA TYR A 74 0.70 -9.11 8.65
C TYR A 74 0.14 -9.47 10.02
N ARG A 75 -0.76 -8.63 10.57
CA ARG A 75 -1.43 -8.93 11.84
C ARG A 75 -2.26 -10.20 11.76
N GLU A 76 -3.05 -10.37 10.71
CA GLU A 76 -3.86 -11.59 10.52
C GLU A 76 -3.00 -12.84 10.30
N LEU A 77 -1.79 -12.69 9.75
CA LEU A 77 -0.80 -13.76 9.61
C LEU A 77 0.01 -14.03 10.90
N GLY A 78 -0.17 -13.22 11.94
CA GLY A 78 0.53 -13.34 13.23
C GLY A 78 1.90 -12.67 13.31
N ASP A 79 2.34 -11.97 12.26
CA ASP A 79 3.59 -11.21 12.25
C ASP A 79 3.36 -9.80 12.81
N ILE A 80 3.27 -9.72 14.15
CA ILE A 80 2.87 -8.49 14.85
C ILE A 80 3.92 -7.38 14.71
N GLU A 81 5.21 -7.72 14.63
CA GLU A 81 6.29 -6.73 14.49
C GLU A 81 6.20 -6.00 13.14
N LYS A 82 6.04 -6.74 12.04
CA LYS A 82 5.83 -6.12 10.72
C LYS A 82 4.51 -5.37 10.65
N ALA A 83 3.46 -5.90 11.29
CA ALA A 83 2.17 -5.22 11.37
C ALA A 83 2.30 -3.82 12.02
N GLU A 84 2.94 -3.74 13.19
CA GLU A 84 3.16 -2.48 13.91
C GLU A 84 3.97 -1.48 13.05
N SER A 85 5.07 -1.94 12.46
CA SER A 85 5.92 -1.11 11.59
C SER A 85 5.13 -0.47 10.44
N GLN A 86 4.33 -1.27 9.72
CA GLN A 86 3.56 -0.77 8.58
C GLN A 86 2.40 0.14 9.02
N LEU A 87 1.68 -0.22 10.08
CA LEU A 87 0.57 0.59 10.59
C LEU A 87 1.03 1.94 11.16
N LYS A 88 2.19 1.97 11.83
CA LYS A 88 2.78 3.20 12.36
C LYS A 88 3.16 4.15 11.24
N LYS A 89 3.88 3.69 10.23
CA LYS A 89 4.21 4.51 9.03
C LYS A 89 2.95 5.02 8.33
N ALA A 90 1.92 4.18 8.21
CA ALA A 90 0.64 4.59 7.62
C ALA A 90 -0.06 5.70 8.44
N LEU A 91 0.05 5.66 9.76
CA LEU A 91 -0.48 6.69 10.66
C LEU A 91 0.32 7.98 10.56
N ASP A 92 1.66 7.90 10.56
CA ASP A 92 2.55 9.05 10.46
C ASP A 92 2.30 9.83 9.15
N LEU A 93 2.24 9.14 8.02
CA LEU A 93 1.91 9.74 6.71
C LEU A 93 0.51 10.38 6.69
N LYS A 94 -0.48 9.75 7.34
CA LYS A 94 -1.82 10.35 7.45
C LYS A 94 -1.78 11.63 8.27
N ASN A 95 -1.04 11.66 9.38
CA ASN A 95 -0.92 12.85 10.21
C ASN A 95 -0.26 14.00 9.42
N GLU A 96 0.83 13.72 8.70
CA GLU A 96 1.52 14.71 7.85
C GLU A 96 0.60 15.32 6.77
N LEU A 97 -0.35 14.54 6.23
CA LEU A 97 -1.31 15.03 5.24
C LEU A 97 -2.38 15.98 5.81
N PHE A 98 -2.61 15.95 7.12
CA PHE A 98 -3.61 16.77 7.81
C PHE A 98 -2.99 17.93 8.62
N THR A 99 -1.67 18.12 8.55
CA THR A 99 -0.95 19.21 9.22
C THR A 99 -0.62 20.33 8.24
#